data_AF-A0A385YY54-F1
#
_entry.id   AF-A0A385YY54-F1
#
_cell.length_a   1.000
_cell.length_b   1.000
_cell.length_c   1.000
_cell.angle_alpha   90.00
_cell.angle_beta   90.00
_cell.angle_gamma   90.00
#
_symmetry.space_group_name_H-M   'P 1'
#
loop_
_entity.id
_entity.type
_entity.pdbx_description
1 polymer ?
#
loop_
_entity_poly.entity_id
_entity_poly.type
_entity_poly.pdbx_seq_one_letter_code
_entity_poly.pdbx_strand_id
1 'polypeptide(L)'
;MGLRRYSRALGAPMHRRFTGAALLALCSALLAVPGVGAEEVGAEEVLRLLQANCVICHKQPGAPLRLRLDSLEGLLRGSLNGPVVQPGRPQDSELIRRLKGLSQPRMPLTGPPFLEDEEIARIERWIAIGAPLGSAGRAAAKAAGVPPYSAAEVASLLQANCLECHLGADAPVHLRLDSLEGLLRGSENGPVVQPGRPQDSELIRRLKGISQPRMPLNGPPFLMDEEIAGVEGWIAAGAPLAGVVGGGADPAPPSARPAPGAPLTYLQVAPILQARCVKCHASQGLMGPAPEGYRLTSYAEVLASGERARVVPGSALASELVRRIRGQARPRMPHDGPPFLSDAEIGLIASWIDQGARDAHGQPAALPSGARVRLHGTLADDWRLDGLPLQVNEQTRLDKRPQPGDYVQVRGRLNADGGVTAERIRRR
;
A
#
# COMPACT_ATOMS: atom_id res chain seq x y z
N MET A 1 42.09 -65.08 26.68
CA MET A 1 40.77 -65.38 27.30
C MET A 1 39.71 -65.35 26.20
N GLY A 2 38.95 -66.44 26.02
CA GLY A 2 37.74 -66.45 25.18
C GLY A 2 37.87 -67.03 23.75
N LEU A 3 37.94 -68.36 23.65
CA LEU A 3 37.78 -69.18 22.44
C LEU A 3 36.33 -69.68 22.31
N ARG A 4 35.91 -70.02 21.05
CA ARG A 4 35.02 -71.12 20.56
C ARG A 4 34.06 -70.59 19.47
N ARG A 5 34.24 -70.88 18.16
CA ARG A 5 34.06 -72.13 17.36
C ARG A 5 32.66 -72.75 17.43
N TYR A 6 32.02 -72.96 16.26
CA TYR A 6 31.61 -74.24 15.61
C TYR A 6 30.65 -73.89 14.42
N SER A 7 31.05 -74.01 13.14
CA SER A 7 31.04 -75.20 12.26
C SER A 7 29.66 -75.88 12.08
N ARG A 8 29.15 -75.89 10.83
CA ARG A 8 29.18 -77.07 9.93
C ARG A 8 28.58 -76.79 8.55
N ALA A 9 29.29 -77.29 7.55
CA ALA A 9 28.89 -77.42 6.16
C ALA A 9 28.18 -78.76 5.93
N LEU A 10 27.47 -78.89 4.80
CA LEU A 10 27.69 -79.88 3.72
C LEU A 10 26.39 -80.21 2.98
N GLY A 11 26.46 -80.29 1.64
CA GLY A 11 25.48 -81.01 0.83
C GLY A 11 25.30 -80.46 -0.59
N ALA A 12 26.25 -80.74 -1.49
CA ALA A 12 25.95 -80.85 -2.93
C ALA A 12 25.50 -82.30 -3.21
N PRO A 13 24.69 -82.58 -4.24
CA PRO A 13 25.27 -82.77 -5.58
C PRO A 13 24.41 -82.31 -6.78
N MET A 14 25.09 -82.15 -7.91
CA MET A 14 24.56 -82.05 -9.28
C MET A 14 23.60 -83.21 -9.62
N HIS A 15 22.55 -82.96 -10.41
CA HIS A 15 22.29 -83.69 -11.68
C HIS A 15 21.22 -82.98 -12.53
N ARG A 16 21.47 -83.02 -13.85
CA ARG A 16 20.71 -82.50 -14.99
C ARG A 16 19.23 -82.89 -15.02
N ARG A 17 18.38 -82.03 -15.62
CA ARG A 17 17.51 -82.37 -16.77
C ARG A 17 16.79 -81.12 -17.33
N PHE A 18 16.88 -80.99 -18.65
CA PHE A 18 16.07 -80.10 -19.48
C PHE A 18 14.61 -80.54 -19.45
N THR A 19 13.68 -79.60 -19.25
CA THR A 19 12.33 -79.62 -19.86
C THR A 19 11.74 -78.21 -19.77
N GLY A 20 11.22 -77.70 -20.89
CA GLY A 20 10.78 -76.32 -21.07
C GLY A 20 9.62 -75.89 -20.18
N ALA A 21 9.67 -74.62 -19.78
CA ALA A 21 8.56 -73.93 -19.14
C ALA A 21 7.94 -72.95 -20.15
N ALA A 22 6.74 -73.24 -20.61
CA ALA A 22 5.85 -72.27 -21.23
C ALA A 22 5.35 -71.33 -20.12
N LEU A 23 5.73 -70.05 -20.20
CA LEU A 23 5.15 -68.99 -19.38
C LEU A 23 3.71 -68.71 -19.85
N LEU A 24 2.73 -69.09 -19.03
CA LEU A 24 1.39 -68.50 -19.04
C LEU A 24 1.30 -67.60 -17.80
N ALA A 25 1.74 -66.35 -17.95
CA ALA A 25 1.53 -65.31 -16.96
C ALA A 25 0.08 -64.83 -17.06
N LEU A 26 -0.75 -65.17 -16.06
CA LEU A 26 -1.99 -64.45 -15.81
C LEU A 26 -1.63 -63.03 -15.37
N CYS A 27 -1.74 -62.06 -16.28
CA CYS A 27 -1.80 -60.65 -15.92
C CYS A 27 -3.13 -60.37 -15.20
N SER A 28 -3.08 -60.29 -13.87
CA SER A 28 -4.11 -59.57 -13.11
C SER A 28 -4.08 -58.11 -13.54
N ALA A 29 -5.07 -57.69 -14.32
CA ALA A 29 -5.31 -56.29 -14.62
C ALA A 29 -5.75 -55.59 -13.32
N LEU A 30 -4.79 -54.97 -12.62
CA LEU A 30 -5.10 -53.84 -11.76
C LEU A 30 -5.63 -52.73 -12.68
N LEU A 31 -6.94 -52.49 -12.62
CA LEU A 31 -7.54 -51.26 -13.12
C LEU A 31 -6.94 -50.11 -12.30
N ALA A 32 -5.91 -49.48 -12.84
CA ALA A 32 -5.51 -48.16 -12.42
C ALA A 32 -6.68 -47.22 -12.72
N VAL A 33 -7.45 -46.90 -11.69
CA VAL A 33 -8.30 -45.71 -11.71
C VAL A 33 -7.36 -44.56 -12.06
N PRO A 34 -7.58 -43.82 -13.16
CA PRO A 34 -6.80 -42.62 -13.39
C PRO A 34 -7.09 -41.72 -12.19
N GLY A 35 -6.07 -41.49 -11.36
CA GLY A 35 -6.13 -40.44 -10.38
C GLY A 35 -6.48 -39.18 -11.15
N VAL A 36 -7.63 -38.59 -10.82
CA VAL A 36 -7.91 -37.20 -11.12
C VAL A 36 -6.68 -36.42 -10.69
N GLY A 37 -5.87 -35.99 -11.67
CA GLY A 37 -4.73 -35.14 -11.40
C GLY A 37 -5.27 -33.95 -10.62
N ALA A 38 -4.73 -33.70 -9.44
CA ALA A 38 -4.92 -32.42 -8.79
C ALA A 38 -4.53 -31.37 -9.84
N GLU A 39 -5.50 -30.60 -10.34
CA GLU A 39 -5.23 -29.49 -11.25
C GLU A 39 -4.15 -28.63 -10.59
N GLU A 40 -2.94 -28.64 -11.16
CA GLU A 40 -1.88 -27.77 -10.70
C GLU A 40 -2.36 -26.34 -10.92
N VAL A 41 -2.62 -25.61 -9.83
CA VAL A 41 -3.00 -24.20 -9.90
C VAL A 41 -1.84 -23.46 -10.58
N GLY A 42 -2.05 -23.05 -11.82
CA GLY A 42 -1.04 -22.37 -12.63
C GLY A 42 -1.00 -20.87 -12.38
N ALA A 43 0.14 -20.24 -12.67
CA ALA A 43 0.29 -18.79 -12.54
C ALA A 43 -0.77 -17.99 -13.33
N GLU A 44 -1.26 -18.54 -14.45
CA GLU A 44 -2.32 -17.89 -15.25
C GLU A 44 -3.63 -17.73 -14.49
N GLU A 45 -4.04 -18.71 -13.70
CA GLU A 45 -5.30 -18.67 -12.98
C GLU A 45 -5.25 -17.66 -11.83
N VAL A 46 -4.12 -17.60 -11.12
CA VAL A 46 -3.84 -16.57 -10.11
C VAL A 46 -3.83 -15.18 -10.75
N LEU A 47 -3.18 -15.02 -11.90
CA LEU A 47 -3.18 -13.75 -12.61
C LEU A 47 -4.59 -13.33 -13.06
N ARG A 48 -5.48 -14.25 -13.46
CA ARG A 48 -6.88 -13.90 -13.76
C ARG A 48 -7.61 -13.34 -12.54
N LEU A 49 -7.43 -13.94 -11.37
CA LEU A 49 -8.00 -13.43 -10.11
C LEU A 49 -7.46 -12.03 -9.77
N LEU A 50 -6.15 -11.82 -9.91
CA LEU A 50 -5.51 -10.52 -9.67
C LEU A 50 -5.93 -9.48 -10.71
N GLN A 51 -6.10 -9.88 -11.97
CA GLN A 51 -6.54 -9.02 -13.07
C GLN A 51 -7.93 -8.45 -12.81
N ALA A 52 -8.85 -9.29 -12.33
CA ALA A 52 -10.23 -8.88 -12.05
C ALA A 52 -10.33 -7.92 -10.84
N ASN A 53 -9.53 -8.17 -9.80
CA ASN A 53 -9.76 -7.55 -8.49
C ASN A 53 -8.71 -6.52 -8.06
N CYS A 54 -7.51 -6.56 -8.64
CA CYS A 54 -6.36 -5.84 -8.08
C CYS A 54 -5.69 -4.93 -9.10
N VAL A 55 -5.64 -5.33 -10.38
CA VAL A 55 -4.95 -4.62 -11.45
C VAL A 55 -5.53 -3.24 -11.77
N ILE A 56 -6.78 -2.97 -11.38
CA ILE A 56 -7.40 -1.64 -11.47
C ILE A 56 -6.53 -0.57 -10.79
N CYS A 57 -5.99 -0.89 -9.60
CA CYS A 57 -5.06 -0.02 -8.88
C CYS A 57 -3.60 -0.44 -9.06
N HIS A 58 -3.32 -1.74 -9.09
CA HIS A 58 -1.96 -2.28 -9.08
C HIS A 58 -1.39 -2.53 -10.49
N LYS A 59 -1.62 -1.58 -11.41
CA LYS A 59 -0.96 -1.48 -12.72
C LYS A 59 -0.21 -0.16 -12.86
N GLN A 60 0.82 -0.12 -13.69
CA GLN A 60 1.52 1.14 -13.98
C GLN A 60 0.79 1.95 -15.06
N PRO A 61 0.98 3.28 -15.08
CA PRO A 61 1.72 4.08 -14.09
C PRO A 61 0.91 4.45 -12.83
N GLY A 62 1.56 4.39 -11.66
CA GLY A 62 1.01 4.94 -10.41
C GLY A 62 0.36 3.95 -9.43
N ALA A 63 0.64 2.65 -9.57
CA ALA A 63 0.19 1.65 -8.60
C ALA A 63 0.61 1.98 -7.15
N PRO A 64 -0.28 1.81 -6.15
CA PRO A 64 0.10 1.94 -4.75
C PRO A 64 1.26 1.01 -4.39
N LEU A 65 2.27 1.55 -3.70
CA LEU A 65 3.53 0.86 -3.42
C LEU A 65 4.25 0.34 -4.67
N ARG A 66 3.98 0.91 -5.86
CA ARG A 66 4.43 0.45 -7.19
C ARG A 66 4.19 -1.04 -7.47
N LEU A 67 3.37 -1.69 -6.66
CA LEU A 67 3.07 -3.12 -6.78
C LEU A 67 2.35 -3.39 -8.10
N ARG A 68 2.93 -4.27 -8.91
CA ARG A 68 2.38 -4.74 -10.18
C ARG A 68 1.70 -6.08 -9.97
N LEU A 69 0.40 -6.15 -10.23
CA LEU A 69 -0.35 -7.42 -10.14
C LEU A 69 -0.88 -7.88 -11.50
N ASP A 70 -0.51 -7.18 -12.57
CA ASP A 70 -0.92 -7.42 -13.95
C ASP A 70 0.05 -8.29 -14.75
N SER A 71 1.11 -8.77 -14.09
CA SER A 71 2.08 -9.69 -14.68
C SER A 71 2.72 -10.54 -13.58
N LEU A 72 3.14 -11.75 -13.95
CA LEU A 72 3.86 -12.64 -13.05
C LEU A 72 5.20 -12.03 -12.62
N GLU A 73 5.91 -11.41 -13.55
CA GLU A 73 7.15 -10.68 -13.28
C GLU A 73 6.93 -9.58 -12.24
N GLY A 74 5.89 -8.77 -12.42
CA GLY A 74 5.52 -7.72 -11.47
C GLY A 74 5.14 -8.25 -10.08
N LEU A 75 4.38 -9.35 -10.06
CA LEU A 75 3.94 -9.99 -8.82
C LEU A 75 5.12 -10.53 -7.99
N LEU A 76 6.10 -11.14 -8.65
CA LEU A 76 7.31 -11.65 -8.00
C LEU A 76 8.28 -10.55 -7.62
N ARG A 77 8.35 -9.48 -8.42
CA ARG A 77 9.14 -8.28 -8.11
C ARG A 77 8.69 -7.65 -6.79
N GLY A 78 7.40 -7.74 -6.47
CA GLY A 78 6.84 -7.27 -5.22
C GLY A 78 6.52 -5.77 -5.23
N SER A 79 6.64 -5.13 -4.07
CA SER A 79 6.23 -3.74 -3.85
C SER A 79 7.37 -2.91 -3.25
N LEU A 80 7.14 -1.60 -3.08
CA LEU A 80 8.00 -0.68 -2.31
C LEU A 80 8.29 -1.16 -0.87
N ASN A 81 7.49 -2.10 -0.33
CA ASN A 81 7.69 -2.68 1.00
C ASN A 81 8.37 -4.07 0.96
N GLY A 82 8.89 -4.49 -0.19
CA GLY A 82 9.54 -5.79 -0.39
C GLY A 82 8.65 -6.86 -1.04
N PRO A 83 9.05 -8.14 -0.99
CA PRO A 83 8.37 -9.25 -1.65
C PRO A 83 6.91 -9.40 -1.18
N VAL A 84 6.00 -9.43 -2.15
CA VAL A 84 4.57 -9.63 -1.89
C VAL A 84 4.20 -11.12 -1.93
N VAL A 85 4.96 -11.91 -2.69
CA VAL A 85 4.89 -13.37 -2.72
C VAL A 85 6.21 -13.95 -2.23
N GLN A 86 6.15 -14.84 -1.24
CA GLN A 86 7.28 -15.66 -0.78
C GLN A 86 7.01 -17.12 -1.19
N PRO A 87 7.64 -17.61 -2.28
CA PRO A 87 7.45 -18.98 -2.75
C PRO A 87 7.65 -20.02 -1.64
N GLY A 88 6.69 -20.96 -1.52
CA GLY A 88 6.67 -22.01 -0.50
C GLY A 88 6.20 -21.54 0.89
N ARG A 89 5.94 -20.24 1.08
CA ARG A 89 5.60 -19.64 2.38
C ARG A 89 4.37 -18.73 2.27
N PRO A 90 3.17 -19.29 2.04
CA PRO A 90 1.94 -18.50 1.88
C PRO A 90 1.62 -17.64 3.10
N GLN A 91 1.83 -18.16 4.31
CA GLN A 91 1.57 -17.45 5.57
C GLN A 91 2.47 -16.21 5.78
N ASP A 92 3.67 -16.24 5.19
CA ASP A 92 4.64 -15.15 5.27
C ASP A 92 4.51 -14.18 4.09
N SER A 93 3.76 -14.57 3.04
CA SER A 93 3.55 -13.75 1.86
C SER A 93 2.63 -12.58 2.17
N GLU A 94 3.12 -11.36 1.95
CA GLU A 94 2.36 -10.15 2.26
C GLU A 94 1.06 -10.07 1.45
N LEU A 95 1.00 -10.66 0.25
CA LEU A 95 -0.23 -10.82 -0.53
C LEU A 95 -1.35 -11.46 0.29
N ILE A 96 -1.06 -12.63 0.87
CA ILE A 96 -2.02 -13.42 1.64
C ILE A 96 -2.39 -12.69 2.92
N ARG A 97 -1.40 -12.10 3.60
CA ARG A 97 -1.61 -11.33 4.83
C ARG A 97 -2.56 -10.15 4.59
N ARG A 98 -2.41 -9.44 3.46
CA ARG A 98 -3.29 -8.34 3.06
C ARG A 98 -4.69 -8.82 2.68
N LEU A 99 -4.81 -9.91 1.93
CA LEU A 99 -6.12 -10.47 1.52
C LEU A 99 -6.94 -10.94 2.73
N LYS A 100 -6.28 -11.57 3.72
CA LYS A 100 -6.90 -12.03 4.96
C LYS A 100 -7.06 -10.93 6.03
N GLY A 101 -6.52 -9.74 5.80
CA GLY A 101 -6.54 -8.63 6.76
C GLY A 101 -5.62 -8.83 7.99
N LEU A 102 -4.68 -9.76 7.90
CA LEU A 102 -3.62 -10.00 8.89
C LEU A 102 -2.54 -8.89 8.85
N SER A 103 -2.47 -8.13 7.76
CA SER A 103 -1.73 -6.88 7.64
C SER A 103 -2.62 -5.77 7.05
N GLN A 104 -2.32 -4.50 7.38
CA GLN A 104 -3.21 -3.36 7.15
C GLN A 104 -2.62 -2.28 6.23
N PRO A 105 -3.39 -1.70 5.29
CA PRO A 105 -4.81 -1.99 4.99
C PRO A 105 -5.04 -3.38 4.38
N ARG A 106 -6.21 -3.97 4.70
CA ARG A 106 -6.74 -5.17 4.02
C ARG A 106 -6.98 -4.86 2.54
N MET A 107 -6.67 -5.83 1.68
CA MET A 107 -6.83 -5.71 0.22
C MET A 107 -7.93 -6.64 -0.31
N PRO A 108 -8.61 -6.27 -1.41
CA PRO A 108 -8.53 -4.98 -2.09
C PRO A 108 -9.13 -3.82 -1.26
N LEU A 109 -8.55 -2.61 -1.34
CA LEU A 109 -9.06 -1.42 -0.62
C LEU A 109 -10.50 -1.05 -0.96
N THR A 110 -11.00 -1.57 -2.07
CA THR A 110 -12.33 -1.35 -2.61
C THR A 110 -13.40 -2.13 -1.87
N GLY A 111 -13.03 -3.13 -1.07
CA GLY A 111 -13.97 -3.97 -0.35
C GLY A 111 -14.68 -3.26 0.83
N PRO A 112 -15.73 -3.90 1.38
CA PRO A 112 -16.37 -5.12 0.88
C PRO A 112 -17.22 -4.92 -0.40
N PRO A 113 -17.43 -5.97 -1.23
CA PRO A 113 -16.97 -7.34 -1.00
C PRO A 113 -15.46 -7.52 -1.25
N PHE A 114 -14.82 -8.35 -0.42
CA PHE A 114 -13.45 -8.83 -0.65
C PHE A 114 -13.49 -10.13 -1.47
N LEU A 115 -12.33 -10.66 -1.87
CA LEU A 115 -12.24 -12.00 -2.46
C LEU A 115 -12.84 -13.05 -1.51
N GLU A 116 -13.49 -14.05 -2.08
CA GLU A 116 -14.05 -15.18 -1.34
C GLU A 116 -12.94 -16.06 -0.77
N ASP A 117 -13.21 -16.76 0.34
CA ASP A 117 -12.20 -17.58 1.03
C ASP A 117 -11.59 -18.66 0.11
N GLU A 118 -12.38 -19.21 -0.83
CA GLU A 118 -11.89 -20.20 -1.81
C GLU A 118 -10.95 -19.57 -2.85
N GLU A 119 -11.16 -18.32 -3.25
CA GLU A 119 -10.27 -17.59 -4.15
C GLU A 119 -8.93 -17.28 -3.47
N ILE A 120 -8.98 -16.86 -2.20
CA ILE A 120 -7.78 -16.65 -1.38
C ILE A 120 -7.03 -17.97 -1.20
N ALA A 121 -7.73 -19.06 -0.87
CA ALA A 121 -7.14 -20.39 -0.71
C ALA A 121 -6.45 -20.88 -1.98
N ARG A 122 -6.96 -20.52 -3.17
CA ARG A 122 -6.33 -20.84 -4.45
C ARG A 122 -4.98 -20.14 -4.62
N ILE A 123 -4.90 -18.85 -4.29
CA ILE A 123 -3.65 -18.09 -4.30
C ILE A 123 -2.67 -18.67 -3.26
N GLU A 124 -3.15 -19.02 -2.07
CA GLU A 124 -2.32 -19.67 -1.04
C GLU A 124 -1.72 -20.99 -1.51
N ARG A 125 -2.51 -21.86 -2.14
CA ARG A 125 -2.02 -23.14 -2.69
C ARG A 125 -0.96 -22.93 -3.76
N TRP A 126 -1.16 -21.99 -4.68
CA TRP A 126 -0.16 -21.64 -5.70
C TRP A 126 1.16 -21.17 -5.09
N ILE A 127 1.11 -20.33 -4.05
CA ILE A 127 2.32 -19.91 -3.34
C ILE A 127 2.97 -21.10 -2.61
N ALA A 128 2.17 -21.95 -1.95
CA ALA A 128 2.65 -23.11 -1.19
C ALA A 128 3.45 -24.10 -2.04
N ILE A 129 3.06 -24.32 -3.30
CA ILE A 129 3.78 -25.18 -4.24
C ILE A 129 4.99 -24.48 -4.90
N GLY A 130 5.40 -23.32 -4.38
CA GLY A 130 6.60 -22.60 -4.83
C GLY A 130 6.34 -21.55 -5.90
N ALA A 131 5.09 -21.09 -6.07
CA ALA A 131 4.71 -20.09 -7.07
C ALA A 131 5.27 -20.42 -8.48
N PRO A 132 5.03 -21.64 -9.01
CA PRO A 132 5.69 -22.11 -10.22
C PRO A 132 5.40 -21.21 -11.42
N LEU A 133 6.47 -20.80 -12.11
CA LEU A 133 6.45 -19.73 -13.12
C LEU A 133 6.13 -20.20 -14.56
N GLY A 134 5.92 -21.49 -14.76
CA GLY A 134 5.94 -22.09 -16.10
C GLY A 134 7.33 -22.00 -16.76
N SER A 135 7.45 -22.41 -18.02
CA SER A 135 8.70 -22.32 -18.80
C SER A 135 9.02 -20.90 -19.27
N ALA A 136 8.00 -20.09 -19.56
CA ALA A 136 8.15 -18.71 -20.02
C ALA A 136 8.64 -17.74 -18.92
N GLY A 137 8.16 -17.89 -17.66
CA GLY A 137 8.59 -17.03 -16.56
C GLY A 137 10.03 -17.26 -16.09
N ARG A 138 10.59 -18.46 -16.34
CA ARG A 138 12.00 -18.78 -16.04
C ARG A 138 13.00 -18.08 -16.97
N ALA A 139 12.61 -17.79 -18.21
CA ALA A 139 13.44 -17.07 -19.17
C ALA A 139 13.54 -15.57 -18.84
N ALA A 140 12.45 -14.95 -18.38
CA ALA A 140 12.42 -13.55 -17.95
C ALA A 140 13.19 -13.32 -16.63
N ALA A 141 13.09 -14.25 -15.66
CA ALA A 141 13.82 -14.16 -14.39
C ALA A 141 15.35 -14.20 -14.55
N LYS A 142 15.86 -14.85 -15.61
CA LYS A 142 17.30 -14.92 -15.92
C LYS A 142 17.85 -13.62 -16.53
N ALA A 143 16.99 -12.71 -17.00
CA ALA A 143 17.38 -11.43 -17.59
C ALA A 143 17.49 -10.28 -16.56
N ALA A 144 17.12 -10.50 -15.29
CA ALA A 144 17.03 -9.48 -14.25
C ALA A 144 18.35 -9.16 -13.50
N GLY A 145 19.50 -9.21 -14.18
CA GLY A 145 20.73 -8.61 -13.64
C GLY A 145 20.69 -7.10 -13.82
N VAL A 146 20.23 -6.35 -12.81
CA VAL A 146 20.12 -4.89 -12.88
C VAL A 146 21.54 -4.28 -12.91
N PRO A 147 21.93 -3.51 -13.95
CA PRO A 147 23.21 -2.81 -13.97
C PRO A 147 23.26 -1.72 -12.88
N PRO A 148 24.44 -1.37 -12.34
CA PRO A 148 24.56 -0.35 -11.30
C PRO A 148 24.06 1.01 -11.81
N TYR A 149 23.46 1.81 -10.92
CA TYR A 149 23.02 3.16 -11.28
C TYR A 149 24.20 4.04 -11.67
N SER A 150 24.00 4.87 -12.69
CA SER A 150 24.86 5.99 -13.01
C SER A 150 24.78 7.09 -11.95
N ALA A 151 25.78 7.98 -11.92
CA ALA A 151 25.78 9.10 -10.97
C ALA A 151 24.56 10.02 -11.12
N ALA A 152 24.05 10.18 -12.35
CA ALA A 152 22.87 10.99 -12.64
C ALA A 152 21.57 10.36 -12.10
N GLU A 153 21.46 9.02 -12.17
CA GLU A 153 20.33 8.28 -11.61
C GLU A 153 20.32 8.35 -10.08
N VAL A 154 21.50 8.22 -9.45
CA VAL A 154 21.62 8.42 -7.99
C VAL A 154 21.30 9.85 -7.60
N ALA A 155 21.78 10.85 -8.34
CA ALA A 155 21.48 12.26 -8.07
C ALA A 155 19.97 12.55 -8.16
N SER A 156 19.30 12.01 -9.19
CA SER A 156 17.85 12.15 -9.38
C SER A 156 17.07 11.50 -8.24
N LEU A 157 17.52 10.32 -7.77
CA LEU A 157 16.94 9.61 -6.64
C LEU A 157 17.10 10.41 -5.34
N LEU A 158 18.29 10.96 -5.07
CA LEU A 158 18.53 11.80 -3.88
C LEU A 158 17.69 13.08 -3.93
N GLN A 159 17.61 13.73 -5.10
CA GLN A 159 16.78 14.92 -5.30
C GLN A 159 15.31 14.68 -4.98
N ALA A 160 14.76 13.55 -5.45
CA ALA A 160 13.36 13.23 -5.25
C ALA A 160 13.01 12.79 -3.82
N ASN A 161 13.94 12.13 -3.11
CA ASN A 161 13.61 11.40 -1.89
C ASN A 161 14.34 11.88 -0.63
N CYS A 162 15.38 12.72 -0.78
CA CYS A 162 16.29 13.04 0.33
C CYS A 162 16.50 14.55 0.53
N LEU A 163 16.50 15.34 -0.55
CA LEU A 163 16.84 16.77 -0.47
C LEU A 163 15.77 17.65 0.16
N GLU A 164 14.55 17.15 0.37
CA GLU A 164 13.53 17.89 1.14
C GLU A 164 14.02 18.19 2.57
N CYS A 165 14.80 17.27 3.17
CA CYS A 165 15.33 17.41 4.52
C CYS A 165 16.86 17.53 4.56
N HIS A 166 17.60 16.90 3.64
CA HIS A 166 19.06 16.83 3.65
C HIS A 166 19.73 17.86 2.72
N LEU A 167 19.16 19.06 2.69
CA LEU A 167 19.62 20.22 1.92
C LEU A 167 19.98 21.37 2.89
N GLY A 168 21.04 22.11 2.58
CA GLY A 168 21.39 23.30 3.36
C GLY A 168 22.07 23.01 4.70
N ALA A 169 22.61 24.05 5.35
CA ALA A 169 23.40 23.92 6.57
C ALA A 169 22.58 23.38 7.78
N ASP A 170 21.27 23.57 7.76
CA ASP A 170 20.35 23.16 8.83
C ASP A 170 19.81 21.73 8.68
N ALA A 171 20.35 20.96 7.72
CA ALA A 171 19.96 19.58 7.49
C ALA A 171 20.15 18.73 8.78
N PRO A 172 19.25 17.77 9.08
CA PRO A 172 19.40 16.89 10.24
C PRO A 172 20.76 16.18 10.24
N VAL A 173 21.41 16.17 11.41
CA VAL A 173 22.78 15.68 11.65
C VAL A 173 23.83 16.27 10.69
N HIS A 174 23.56 17.47 10.18
CA HIS A 174 24.32 18.20 9.17
C HIS A 174 24.68 17.39 7.92
N LEU A 175 23.84 16.39 7.59
CA LEU A 175 24.03 15.56 6.41
C LEU A 175 23.51 16.30 5.16
N ARG A 176 24.44 16.59 4.25
CA ARG A 176 24.18 17.22 2.94
C ARG A 176 24.23 16.17 1.83
N LEU A 177 23.14 16.02 1.08
CA LEU A 177 23.07 15.07 -0.05
C LEU A 177 22.94 15.76 -1.41
N ASP A 178 22.95 17.09 -1.44
CA ASP A 178 22.74 17.95 -2.61
C ASP A 178 24.03 18.34 -3.32
N SER A 179 25.18 17.95 -2.79
CA SER A 179 26.48 18.29 -3.34
C SER A 179 27.47 17.16 -3.11
N LEU A 180 28.45 17.09 -4.02
CA LEU A 180 29.56 16.16 -3.91
C LEU A 180 30.32 16.35 -2.58
N GLU A 181 30.61 17.60 -2.24
CA GLU A 181 31.30 17.95 -1.01
C GLU A 181 30.51 17.49 0.23
N GLY A 182 29.19 17.64 0.21
CA GLY A 182 28.29 17.14 1.26
C GLY A 182 28.32 15.61 1.40
N LEU A 183 28.20 14.90 0.28
CA LEU A 183 28.23 13.44 0.24
C LEU A 183 29.54 12.85 0.77
N LEU A 184 30.68 13.47 0.41
CA LEU A 184 32.00 13.04 0.87
C LEU A 184 32.28 13.43 2.33
N ARG A 185 31.75 14.57 2.80
CA ARG A 185 31.86 14.99 4.19
C ARG A 185 31.10 14.06 5.14
N GLY A 186 29.97 13.51 4.69
CA GLY A 186 29.10 12.69 5.53
C GLY A 186 28.30 13.52 6.52
N SER A 187 27.91 12.89 7.63
CA SER A 187 27.13 13.53 8.71
C SER A 187 28.02 13.84 9.92
N GLU A 188 27.48 14.50 10.94
CA GLU A 188 28.14 14.64 12.25
C GLU A 188 28.50 13.30 12.90
N ASN A 189 27.79 12.22 12.53
CA ASN A 189 28.05 10.87 13.03
C ASN A 189 29.08 10.11 12.19
N GLY A 190 29.70 10.77 11.21
CA GLY A 190 30.74 10.20 10.35
C GLY A 190 30.27 9.90 8.92
N PRO A 191 31.06 9.09 8.16
CA PRO A 191 30.84 8.84 6.75
C PRO A 191 29.50 8.17 6.46
N VAL A 192 28.76 8.70 5.47
CA VAL A 192 27.45 8.16 5.07
C VAL A 192 27.56 7.25 3.85
N VAL A 193 28.47 7.55 2.94
CA VAL A 193 28.82 6.69 1.80
C VAL A 193 30.29 6.28 1.93
N GLN A 194 30.55 4.98 1.84
CA GLN A 194 31.90 4.40 1.81
C GLN A 194 32.11 3.73 0.45
N PRO A 195 32.80 4.39 -0.50
CA PRO A 195 33.07 3.84 -1.83
C PRO A 195 33.66 2.43 -1.78
N GLY A 196 33.10 1.52 -2.59
CA GLY A 196 33.47 0.11 -2.65
C GLY A 196 32.91 -0.75 -1.50
N ARG A 197 32.22 -0.16 -0.51
CA ARG A 197 31.75 -0.85 0.70
C ARG A 197 30.28 -0.53 0.99
N PRO A 198 29.33 -1.02 0.17
CA PRO A 198 27.90 -0.71 0.35
C PRO A 198 27.35 -1.19 1.70
N GLN A 199 27.73 -2.38 2.17
CA GLN A 199 27.28 -2.95 3.45
C GLN A 199 27.73 -2.14 4.68
N ASP A 200 28.84 -1.41 4.56
CA ASP A 200 29.39 -0.58 5.63
C ASP A 200 28.91 0.88 5.50
N SER A 201 28.29 1.24 4.37
CA SER A 201 27.79 2.59 4.14
C SER A 201 26.51 2.84 4.94
N GLU A 202 26.53 3.86 5.80
CA GLU A 202 25.38 4.20 6.63
C GLU A 202 24.15 4.55 5.78
N LEU A 203 24.33 5.09 4.58
CA LEU A 203 23.24 5.30 3.61
C LEU A 203 22.46 4.00 3.38
N ILE A 204 23.13 2.92 2.98
CA ILE A 204 22.48 1.63 2.70
C ILE A 204 21.86 1.05 3.96
N ARG A 205 22.55 1.14 5.10
CA ARG A 205 22.04 0.64 6.38
C ARG A 205 20.77 1.36 6.80
N ARG A 206 20.67 2.67 6.57
CA ARG A 206 19.47 3.49 6.80
C ARG A 206 18.38 3.18 5.80
N LEU A 207 18.69 3.00 4.52
CA LEU A 207 17.72 2.66 3.48
C LEU A 207 17.07 1.29 3.71
N LYS A 208 17.86 0.31 4.17
CA LYS A 208 17.40 -1.03 4.54
C LYS A 208 16.77 -1.11 5.94
N GLY A 209 16.83 -0.04 6.73
CA GLY A 209 16.32 -0.01 8.11
C GLY A 209 17.15 -0.83 9.11
N ILE A 210 18.37 -1.23 8.74
CA ILE A 210 19.35 -1.88 9.62
C ILE A 210 19.80 -0.90 10.71
N SER A 211 19.92 0.39 10.37
CA SER A 211 20.20 1.48 11.31
C SER A 211 19.02 2.44 11.38
N GLN A 212 18.72 2.96 12.58
CA GLN A 212 17.49 3.69 12.88
C GLN A 212 17.75 5.17 13.19
N PRO A 213 16.88 6.10 12.76
CA PRO A 213 15.68 5.87 11.93
C PRO A 213 15.97 5.42 10.49
N ARG A 214 15.09 4.56 9.95
CA ARG A 214 15.07 4.18 8.52
C ARG A 214 14.80 5.41 7.65
N MET A 215 15.50 5.49 6.51
CA MET A 215 15.37 6.59 5.55
C MET A 215 14.78 6.12 4.22
N PRO A 216 14.02 6.97 3.50
CA PRO A 216 13.57 8.32 3.89
C PRO A 216 12.61 8.33 5.09
N LEU A 217 12.73 9.33 5.98
CA LEU A 217 11.96 9.39 7.24
C LEU A 217 10.44 9.53 7.01
N ASN A 218 10.05 10.08 5.86
CA ASN A 218 8.67 10.22 5.40
C ASN A 218 8.10 8.91 4.79
N GLY A 219 8.85 7.82 4.84
CA GLY A 219 8.35 6.49 4.51
C GLY A 219 7.39 5.93 5.57
N PRO A 220 6.59 4.90 5.21
CA PRO A 220 6.43 4.39 3.85
C PRO A 220 5.65 5.36 2.92
N PRO A 221 5.95 5.35 1.60
CA PRO A 221 6.85 4.40 0.95
C PRO A 221 8.34 4.75 1.10
N PHE A 222 9.17 3.74 1.36
CA PHE A 222 10.63 3.83 1.26
C PHE A 222 11.06 3.57 -0.19
N LEU A 223 12.35 3.73 -0.50
CA LEU A 223 12.95 3.36 -1.80
C LEU A 223 12.74 1.87 -2.10
N MET A 224 12.52 1.53 -3.39
CA MET A 224 12.42 0.14 -3.86
C MET A 224 13.71 -0.63 -3.59
N ASP A 225 13.63 -1.96 -3.43
CA ASP A 225 14.83 -2.79 -3.30
C ASP A 225 15.74 -2.68 -4.54
N GLU A 226 15.21 -2.47 -5.74
CA GLU A 226 16.03 -2.21 -6.94
C GLU A 226 16.68 -0.83 -6.94
N GLU A 227 16.02 0.19 -6.40
CA GLU A 227 16.60 1.52 -6.22
C GLU A 227 17.71 1.47 -5.16
N ILE A 228 17.48 0.75 -4.06
CA ILE A 228 18.49 0.47 -3.04
C ILE A 228 19.63 -0.35 -3.64
N ALA A 229 19.33 -1.42 -4.40
CA ALA A 229 20.34 -2.25 -5.06
C ALA A 229 21.12 -1.49 -6.13
N GLY A 230 20.47 -0.56 -6.84
CA GLY A 230 21.11 0.36 -7.78
C GLY A 230 22.08 1.30 -7.07
N VAL A 231 21.70 1.85 -5.92
CA VAL A 231 22.58 2.65 -5.05
C VAL A 231 23.69 1.78 -4.44
N GLU A 232 23.40 0.55 -4.01
CA GLU A 232 24.41 -0.41 -3.52
C GLU A 232 25.42 -0.75 -4.60
N GLY A 233 24.95 -1.00 -5.83
CA GLY A 233 25.77 -1.26 -7.01
C GLY A 233 26.63 -0.04 -7.37
N TRP A 234 26.06 1.16 -7.31
CA TRP A 234 26.81 2.41 -7.50
C TRP A 234 27.90 2.59 -6.45
N ILE A 235 27.60 2.36 -5.16
CA ILE A 235 28.61 2.42 -4.08
C ILE A 235 29.67 1.34 -4.29
N ALA A 236 29.28 0.11 -4.62
CA ALA A 236 30.20 -1.00 -4.90
C ALA A 236 31.14 -0.68 -6.09
N ALA A 237 30.65 0.04 -7.10
CA ALA A 237 31.43 0.53 -8.23
C ALA A 237 32.35 1.72 -7.88
N GLY A 238 32.47 2.08 -6.60
CA GLY A 238 33.33 3.16 -6.13
C GLY A 238 32.64 4.52 -6.06
N ALA A 239 31.30 4.55 -6.12
CA ALA A 239 30.50 5.76 -6.10
C ALA A 239 30.99 6.84 -7.09
N PRO A 240 31.18 6.52 -8.39
CA PRO A 240 31.72 7.47 -9.37
C PRO A 240 30.82 8.70 -9.49
N LEU A 241 31.44 9.89 -9.50
CA LEU A 241 30.77 11.18 -9.24
C LEU A 241 30.47 12.01 -10.50
N ALA A 242 30.81 11.49 -11.69
CA ALA A 242 30.57 12.19 -12.95
C ALA A 242 29.06 12.24 -13.27
N GLY A 243 28.41 13.35 -12.96
CA GLY A 243 26.98 13.59 -13.26
C GLY A 243 26.14 14.22 -12.13
N VAL A 244 26.69 14.47 -10.95
CA VAL A 244 25.95 15.01 -9.78
C VAL A 244 25.82 16.55 -9.81
N VAL A 245 25.87 17.18 -10.98
CA VAL A 245 25.73 18.64 -11.11
C VAL A 245 24.83 19.01 -12.29
N GLY A 246 23.73 19.71 -11.98
CA GLY A 246 22.90 20.40 -12.96
C GLY A 246 21.41 20.18 -12.73
N GLY A 247 20.75 21.16 -12.11
CA GLY A 247 19.33 21.13 -11.83
C GLY A 247 18.43 21.28 -13.06
N GLY A 248 17.14 21.02 -12.84
CA GLY A 248 16.05 21.43 -13.71
C GLY A 248 15.50 20.34 -14.61
N ALA A 249 14.77 19.39 -14.03
CA ALA A 249 13.64 18.75 -14.71
C ALA A 249 12.57 18.46 -13.66
N ASP A 250 11.41 19.09 -13.81
CA ASP A 250 10.27 18.91 -12.93
C ASP A 250 9.89 17.43 -12.79
N PRO A 251 9.54 16.94 -11.58
CA PRO A 251 8.95 15.62 -11.44
C PRO A 251 7.58 15.62 -12.13
N ALA A 252 7.40 14.68 -13.07
CA ALA A 252 6.12 14.46 -13.74
C ALA A 252 5.00 14.13 -12.73
N PRO A 253 3.77 14.66 -12.91
CA PRO A 253 2.65 14.41 -12.00
C PRO A 253 2.14 12.96 -12.08
N PRO A 254 1.51 12.44 -11.01
CA PRO A 254 1.18 11.02 -10.89
C PRO A 254 -0.08 10.61 -11.67
N SER A 255 -0.08 9.34 -12.08
CA SER A 255 -1.20 8.42 -12.34
C SER A 255 -2.52 9.03 -12.86
N ALA A 256 -2.79 8.74 -14.14
CA ALA A 256 -4.09 8.76 -14.83
C ALA A 256 -5.18 9.67 -14.22
N ARG A 257 -5.14 10.97 -14.56
CA ARG A 257 -6.33 11.82 -14.49
C ARG A 257 -7.45 11.14 -15.29
N PRO A 258 -8.66 11.01 -14.74
CA PRO A 258 -9.82 10.59 -15.53
C PRO A 258 -10.03 11.58 -16.69
N ALA A 259 -10.58 11.10 -17.80
CA ALA A 259 -10.98 11.96 -18.91
C ALA A 259 -11.88 13.09 -18.36
N PRO A 260 -11.76 14.33 -18.87
CA PRO A 260 -12.62 15.43 -18.46
C PRO A 260 -14.11 15.02 -18.51
N GLY A 261 -14.81 15.11 -17.38
CA GLY A 261 -16.24 14.76 -17.27
C GLY A 261 -16.56 13.32 -16.87
N ALA A 262 -15.57 12.42 -16.73
CA ALA A 262 -15.83 11.09 -16.18
C ALA A 262 -16.13 11.14 -14.67
N PRO A 263 -17.06 10.31 -14.17
CA PRO A 263 -17.42 10.28 -12.76
C PRO A 263 -16.22 9.87 -11.89
N LEU A 264 -15.99 10.61 -10.82
CA LEU A 264 -14.95 10.32 -9.84
C LEU A 264 -15.39 9.16 -8.95
N THR A 265 -14.49 8.21 -8.75
CA THR A 265 -14.64 7.06 -7.89
C THR A 265 -13.63 7.10 -6.75
N TYR A 266 -13.80 6.23 -5.76
CA TYR A 266 -12.86 6.12 -4.66
C TYR A 266 -11.43 5.79 -5.14
N LEU A 267 -11.29 5.22 -6.34
CA LEU A 267 -9.99 4.88 -6.94
C LEU A 267 -9.08 6.10 -7.13
N GLN A 268 -9.63 7.27 -7.46
CA GLN A 268 -8.82 8.49 -7.60
C GLN A 268 -8.52 9.16 -6.24
N VAL A 269 -9.34 8.93 -5.22
CA VAL A 269 -9.20 9.56 -3.90
C VAL A 269 -8.31 8.75 -2.96
N ALA A 270 -8.40 7.42 -3.01
CA ALA A 270 -7.67 6.52 -2.11
C ALA A 270 -6.16 6.80 -2.06
N PRO A 271 -5.44 7.07 -3.18
CA PRO A 271 -4.02 7.38 -3.14
C PRO A 271 -3.67 8.60 -2.28
N ILE A 272 -4.50 9.65 -2.31
CA ILE A 272 -4.27 10.86 -1.51
C ILE A 272 -4.46 10.54 -0.03
N LEU A 273 -5.55 9.83 0.32
CA LEU A 273 -5.81 9.44 1.71
C LEU A 273 -4.71 8.52 2.25
N GLN A 274 -4.24 7.58 1.44
CA GLN A 274 -3.14 6.68 1.78
C GLN A 274 -1.86 7.45 2.08
N ALA A 275 -1.47 8.38 1.20
CA ALA A 275 -0.22 9.12 1.32
C ALA A 275 -0.26 10.16 2.46
N ARG A 276 -1.39 10.83 2.65
CA ARG A 276 -1.49 12.01 3.53
C ARG A 276 -2.12 11.73 4.89
N CYS A 277 -3.00 10.72 4.99
CA CYS A 277 -3.90 10.57 6.14
C CYS A 277 -3.71 9.25 6.90
N VAL A 278 -3.55 8.14 6.18
CA VAL A 278 -3.52 6.78 6.76
C VAL A 278 -2.39 6.60 7.78
N LYS A 279 -1.27 7.31 7.63
CA LYS A 279 -0.15 7.30 8.60
C LYS A 279 -0.60 7.56 10.04
N CYS A 280 -1.63 8.37 10.25
CA CYS A 280 -2.22 8.63 11.58
C CYS A 280 -3.61 8.03 11.73
N HIS A 281 -4.39 7.93 10.66
CA HIS A 281 -5.77 7.45 10.66
C HIS A 281 -5.87 5.95 10.29
N ALA A 282 -5.04 5.13 10.93
CA ALA A 282 -5.08 3.66 10.85
C ALA A 282 -5.37 3.05 12.24
N SER A 283 -5.60 1.75 12.29
CA SER A 283 -5.79 1.02 13.56
C SER A 283 -4.60 1.20 14.52
N GLN A 284 -3.38 1.30 13.99
CA GLN A 284 -2.15 1.65 14.71
C GLN A 284 -1.34 2.62 13.84
N GLY A 285 -1.70 3.91 13.89
CA GLY A 285 -0.96 4.97 13.23
C GLY A 285 0.21 5.49 14.08
N LEU A 286 0.91 6.50 13.57
CA LEU A 286 2.06 7.15 14.23
C LEU A 286 1.74 7.70 15.62
N MET A 287 0.48 8.03 15.89
CA MET A 287 0.02 8.56 17.18
C MET A 287 -0.77 7.52 17.99
N GLY A 288 -0.59 6.23 17.70
CA GLY A 288 -1.38 5.14 18.27
C GLY A 288 -2.70 4.94 17.52
N PRO A 289 -3.81 4.61 18.21
CA PRO A 289 -5.12 4.46 17.57
C PRO A 289 -5.55 5.74 16.84
N ALA A 290 -6.25 5.59 15.72
CA ALA A 290 -6.74 6.71 14.93
C ALA A 290 -7.45 7.78 15.80
N PRO A 291 -7.13 9.08 15.64
CA PRO A 291 -7.78 10.15 16.39
C PRO A 291 -9.30 10.11 16.24
N GLU A 292 -10.01 10.18 17.38
CA GLU A 292 -11.47 10.00 17.46
C GLU A 292 -11.99 8.68 16.85
N GLY A 293 -11.14 7.65 16.78
CA GLY A 293 -11.45 6.35 16.16
C GLY A 293 -11.65 6.40 14.65
N TYR A 294 -11.36 7.52 13.98
CA TYR A 294 -11.68 7.69 12.56
C TYR A 294 -10.59 7.12 11.67
N ARG A 295 -10.85 5.95 11.07
CA ARG A 295 -9.93 5.27 10.17
C ARG A 295 -10.18 5.67 8.72
N LEU A 296 -9.11 5.75 7.94
CA LEU A 296 -9.12 6.14 6.53
C LEU A 296 -8.46 5.05 5.66
N THR A 297 -8.41 3.81 6.17
CA THR A 297 -7.71 2.67 5.56
C THR A 297 -8.52 1.92 4.50
N SER A 298 -9.82 2.19 4.39
CA SER A 298 -10.71 1.58 3.39
C SER A 298 -11.88 2.51 3.07
N TYR A 299 -12.53 2.29 1.93
CA TYR A 299 -13.74 3.04 1.54
C TYR A 299 -14.83 3.01 2.62
N ALA A 300 -15.11 1.81 3.16
CA ALA A 300 -16.10 1.63 4.21
C ALA A 300 -15.76 2.40 5.49
N GLU A 301 -14.49 2.45 5.89
CA GLU A 301 -14.05 3.21 7.07
C GLU A 301 -14.09 4.74 6.85
N VAL A 302 -13.76 5.20 5.64
CA VAL A 302 -13.88 6.61 5.26
C VAL A 302 -15.33 7.09 5.40
N LEU A 303 -16.29 6.25 5.01
CA LEU A 303 -17.73 6.53 5.05
C LEU A 303 -18.42 6.08 6.34
N ALA A 304 -17.70 5.48 7.29
CA ALA A 304 -18.29 5.00 8.53
C ALA A 304 -18.97 6.14 9.32
N SER A 305 -20.27 5.98 9.58
CA SER A 305 -21.13 6.99 10.21
C SER A 305 -21.53 6.66 11.66
N GLY A 306 -20.96 5.60 12.26
CA GLY A 306 -21.41 5.02 13.53
C GLY A 306 -21.61 6.03 14.66
N GLU A 307 -20.56 6.76 15.06
CA GLU A 307 -20.71 7.84 16.06
C GLU A 307 -21.28 9.13 15.44
N ARG A 308 -20.80 9.46 14.24
CA ARG A 308 -21.18 10.61 13.43
C ARG A 308 -20.68 10.44 12.00
N ALA A 309 -21.39 10.99 11.03
CA ALA A 309 -20.90 11.11 9.66
C ALA A 309 -19.77 12.16 9.59
N ARG A 310 -18.65 11.78 8.98
CA ARG A 310 -17.50 12.66 8.70
C ARG A 310 -17.36 12.96 7.21
N VAL A 311 -17.86 12.07 6.38
CA VAL A 311 -18.14 12.28 4.95
C VAL A 311 -19.65 12.14 4.77
N VAL A 312 -20.22 13.07 4.01
CA VAL A 312 -21.64 13.14 3.66
C VAL A 312 -21.71 13.00 2.14
N PRO A 313 -22.02 11.80 1.61
CA PRO A 313 -22.18 11.61 0.17
C PRO A 313 -23.15 12.63 -0.43
N GLY A 314 -22.73 13.31 -1.49
CA GLY A 314 -23.49 14.38 -2.14
C GLY A 314 -23.27 15.78 -1.56
N SER A 315 -22.49 15.95 -0.48
CA SER A 315 -22.24 17.26 0.11
C SER A 315 -20.85 17.37 0.77
N ALA A 316 -19.89 17.89 0.01
CA ALA A 316 -18.57 18.26 0.51
C ALA A 316 -18.66 19.35 1.59
N LEU A 317 -19.63 20.27 1.47
CA LEU A 317 -19.87 21.30 2.48
C LEU A 317 -20.39 20.74 3.80
N ALA A 318 -21.16 19.64 3.80
CA ALA A 318 -21.58 18.96 5.02
C ALA A 318 -20.53 17.95 5.55
N SER A 319 -19.41 17.78 4.85
CA SER A 319 -18.38 16.80 5.20
C SER A 319 -17.26 17.41 6.07
N GLU A 320 -17.16 16.94 7.31
CA GLU A 320 -16.09 17.33 8.25
C GLU A 320 -14.69 17.05 7.67
N LEU A 321 -14.52 15.98 6.89
CA LEU A 321 -13.25 15.66 6.22
C LEU A 321 -12.77 16.85 5.35
N VAL A 322 -13.67 17.37 4.49
CA VAL A 322 -13.37 18.48 3.58
C VAL A 322 -13.11 19.78 4.35
N ARG A 323 -13.90 20.05 5.40
CA ARG A 323 -13.71 21.22 6.26
C ARG A 323 -12.34 21.22 6.92
N ARG A 324 -11.86 20.06 7.37
CA ARG A 324 -10.52 19.94 7.99
C ARG A 324 -9.38 20.11 7.01
N ILE A 325 -9.45 19.56 5.80
CA ILE A 325 -8.37 19.70 4.81
C ILE A 325 -8.28 21.13 4.24
N ARG A 326 -9.42 21.85 4.18
CA ARG A 326 -9.49 23.29 3.84
C ARG A 326 -9.06 24.22 5.00
N GLY A 327 -8.92 23.70 6.22
CA GLY A 327 -8.64 24.50 7.41
C GLY A 327 -9.84 25.29 7.94
N GLN A 328 -11.05 25.03 7.44
CA GLN A 328 -12.30 25.59 7.95
C GLN A 328 -12.66 25.01 9.32
N ALA A 329 -12.22 23.78 9.61
CA ALA A 329 -12.33 23.17 10.93
C ALA A 329 -10.95 22.93 11.54
N ARG A 330 -10.84 23.09 12.87
CA ARG A 330 -9.59 22.93 13.63
C ARG A 330 -9.54 21.62 14.43
N PRO A 331 -8.36 20.98 14.57
CA PRO A 331 -7.13 21.27 13.82
C PRO A 331 -7.26 20.98 12.32
N ARG A 332 -6.54 21.77 11.50
CA ARG A 332 -6.41 21.56 10.04
C ARG A 332 -5.70 20.23 9.80
N MET A 333 -6.10 19.52 8.75
CA MET A 333 -5.49 18.26 8.35
C MET A 333 -4.77 18.36 7.00
N PRO A 334 -3.65 17.63 6.79
CA PRO A 334 -2.95 16.78 7.76
C PRO A 334 -2.36 17.59 8.92
N HIS A 335 -2.33 17.01 10.11
CA HIS A 335 -1.91 17.71 11.33
C HIS A 335 -0.42 18.10 11.29
N ASP A 336 0.39 17.34 10.56
CA ASP A 336 1.82 17.52 10.42
C ASP A 336 2.20 18.41 9.22
N GLY A 337 1.23 19.14 8.67
CA GLY A 337 1.52 20.21 7.71
C GLY A 337 2.11 21.45 8.40
N PRO A 338 2.67 22.39 7.62
CA PRO A 338 2.87 22.32 6.16
C PRO A 338 3.92 21.27 5.72
N PRO A 339 3.87 20.78 4.45
CA PRO A 339 2.89 21.16 3.43
C PRO A 339 1.53 20.46 3.61
N PHE A 340 0.44 21.23 3.46
CA PHE A 340 -0.92 20.69 3.37
C PHE A 340 -1.20 20.15 1.96
N LEU A 341 -2.37 19.53 1.75
CA LEU A 341 -2.84 19.16 0.42
C LEU A 341 -2.92 20.40 -0.48
N SER A 342 -2.58 20.22 -1.76
CA SER A 342 -2.78 21.21 -2.81
C SER A 342 -4.27 21.44 -3.09
N ASP A 343 -4.60 22.58 -3.70
CA ASP A 343 -5.98 22.89 -4.09
C ASP A 343 -6.56 21.87 -5.07
N ALA A 344 -5.72 21.28 -5.93
CA ALA A 344 -6.11 20.22 -6.84
C ALA A 344 -6.49 18.92 -6.11
N GLU A 345 -5.71 18.51 -5.10
CA GLU A 345 -6.01 17.34 -4.27
C GLU A 345 -7.27 17.56 -3.42
N ILE A 346 -7.42 18.75 -2.82
CA ILE A 346 -8.63 19.12 -2.07
C ILE A 346 -9.85 19.13 -2.99
N GLY A 347 -9.71 19.69 -4.20
CA GLY A 347 -10.74 19.71 -5.23
C GLY A 347 -11.19 18.31 -5.63
N LEU A 348 -10.25 17.39 -5.86
CA LEU A 348 -10.56 16.00 -6.22
C LEU A 348 -11.39 15.29 -5.14
N ILE A 349 -11.00 15.42 -3.87
CA ILE A 349 -11.72 14.83 -2.73
C ILE A 349 -13.12 15.45 -2.61
N ALA A 350 -13.23 16.78 -2.69
CA ALA A 350 -14.50 17.47 -2.60
C ALA A 350 -15.46 17.06 -3.73
N SER A 351 -14.98 17.07 -4.99
CA SER A 351 -15.79 16.67 -6.14
C SER A 351 -16.21 15.21 -6.09
N TRP A 352 -15.36 14.29 -5.61
CA TRP A 352 -15.76 12.90 -5.40
C TRP A 352 -16.91 12.79 -4.39
N ILE A 353 -16.84 13.53 -3.28
CA ILE A 353 -17.92 13.56 -2.29
C ILE A 353 -19.21 14.15 -2.88
N ASP A 354 -19.12 15.29 -3.56
CA ASP A 354 -20.29 15.94 -4.21
C ASP A 354 -20.94 15.04 -5.27
N GLN A 355 -20.16 14.18 -5.93
CA GLN A 355 -20.66 13.19 -6.89
C GLN A 355 -21.26 11.93 -6.24
N GLY A 356 -21.47 11.93 -4.93
CA GLY A 356 -22.06 10.84 -4.17
C GLY A 356 -21.04 9.89 -3.54
N ALA A 357 -19.78 10.32 -3.39
CA ALA A 357 -18.70 9.56 -2.77
C ALA A 357 -18.62 8.12 -3.32
N ARG A 358 -18.58 7.98 -4.66
CA ARG A 358 -18.75 6.68 -5.34
C ARG A 358 -17.68 5.66 -4.96
N ASP A 359 -18.08 4.41 -4.87
CA ASP A 359 -17.17 3.28 -4.69
C ASP A 359 -16.30 3.04 -5.94
N ALA A 360 -15.49 1.99 -5.91
CA ALA A 360 -14.60 1.65 -7.03
C ALA A 360 -15.32 1.29 -8.33
N HIS A 361 -16.58 0.84 -8.25
CA HIS A 361 -17.41 0.47 -9.38
C HIS A 361 -18.28 1.64 -9.87
N GLY A 362 -18.10 2.84 -9.29
CA GLY A 362 -18.86 4.03 -9.64
C GLY A 362 -20.24 4.11 -9.00
N GLN A 363 -20.57 3.21 -8.08
CA GLN A 363 -21.85 3.24 -7.37
C GLN A 363 -21.81 4.31 -6.28
N PRO A 364 -22.79 5.24 -6.25
CA PRO A 364 -22.84 6.26 -5.21
C PRO A 364 -23.12 5.62 -3.85
N ALA A 365 -22.45 6.14 -2.81
CA ALA A 365 -22.73 5.74 -1.44
C ALA A 365 -24.15 6.16 -1.02
N ALA A 366 -24.79 5.33 -0.21
CA ALA A 366 -26.04 5.71 0.42
C ALA A 366 -25.83 6.90 1.37
N LEU A 367 -26.73 7.89 1.29
CA LEU A 367 -26.76 8.98 2.26
C LEU A 367 -27.18 8.42 3.63
N PRO A 368 -26.37 8.59 4.69
CA PRO A 368 -26.71 8.08 6.02
C PRO A 368 -27.73 9.01 6.70
N SER A 369 -28.97 9.00 6.22
CA SER A 369 -30.08 9.80 6.76
C SER A 369 -30.26 9.56 8.26
N GLY A 370 -30.47 10.64 9.02
CA GLY A 370 -30.58 10.62 10.48
C GLY A 370 -29.25 10.52 11.23
N ALA A 371 -28.12 10.27 10.54
CA ALA A 371 -26.80 10.22 11.17
C ALA A 371 -26.44 11.59 11.76
N ARG A 372 -25.75 11.56 12.91
CA ARG A 372 -25.27 12.77 13.56
C ARG A 372 -24.14 13.38 12.75
N VAL A 373 -24.07 14.70 12.74
CA VAL A 373 -22.91 15.47 12.25
C VAL A 373 -22.38 16.38 13.34
N ARG A 374 -21.09 16.66 13.27
CA ARG A 374 -20.44 17.68 14.08
C ARG A 374 -19.49 18.46 13.19
N LEU A 375 -19.88 19.69 12.90
CA LEU A 375 -19.21 20.57 11.96
C LEU A 375 -18.64 21.77 12.70
N HIS A 376 -17.59 22.34 12.15
CA HIS A 376 -17.09 23.65 12.54
C HIS A 376 -16.92 24.53 11.30
N GLY A 377 -16.98 25.83 11.51
CA GLY A 377 -16.95 26.79 10.43
C GLY A 377 -17.33 28.19 10.88
N THR A 378 -17.36 29.11 9.93
CA THR A 378 -17.80 30.49 10.13
C THR A 378 -19.28 30.60 9.81
N LEU A 379 -20.05 31.19 10.74
CA LEU A 379 -21.49 31.38 10.57
C LEU A 379 -21.78 32.65 9.75
N ALA A 380 -22.68 32.58 8.79
CA ALA A 380 -23.21 33.73 8.05
C ALA A 380 -24.53 34.24 8.65
N ASP A 381 -25.01 35.37 8.14
CA ASP A 381 -26.25 36.06 8.52
C ASP A 381 -27.53 35.30 8.19
N ASP A 382 -27.49 34.38 7.22
CA ASP A 382 -28.61 33.53 6.80
C ASP A 382 -28.52 32.08 7.31
N TRP A 383 -27.85 31.86 8.44
CA TRP A 383 -27.59 30.54 9.03
C TRP A 383 -26.77 29.58 8.14
N ARG A 384 -25.96 30.10 7.22
CA ARG A 384 -24.98 29.28 6.51
C ARG A 384 -23.70 29.06 7.31
N LEU A 385 -23.16 27.85 7.26
CA LEU A 385 -21.85 27.50 7.81
C LEU A 385 -20.84 27.33 6.68
N ASP A 386 -20.00 28.34 6.42
CA ASP A 386 -19.12 28.40 5.24
C ASP A 386 -19.86 28.07 3.93
N GLY A 387 -21.06 28.64 3.75
CA GLY A 387 -21.92 28.41 2.58
C GLY A 387 -22.90 27.24 2.70
N LEU A 388 -22.71 26.31 3.64
CA LEU A 388 -23.65 25.21 3.91
C LEU A 388 -24.93 25.77 4.56
N PRO A 389 -26.11 25.71 3.91
CA PRO A 389 -27.35 26.12 4.56
C PRO A 389 -27.70 25.15 5.70
N LEU A 390 -27.90 25.68 6.91
CA LEU A 390 -28.38 24.91 8.06
C LEU A 390 -29.90 25.10 8.19
N GLN A 391 -30.62 24.01 8.44
CA GLN A 391 -32.01 24.10 8.88
C GLN A 391 -32.02 24.36 10.39
N VAL A 392 -32.41 25.58 10.76
CA VAL A 392 -32.51 26.05 12.15
C VAL A 392 -33.99 26.25 12.46
N ASN A 393 -34.45 25.69 13.57
CA ASN A 393 -35.84 25.76 14.00
C ASN A 393 -35.94 26.06 15.50
N GLU A 394 -37.16 26.07 16.04
CA GLU A 394 -37.42 26.38 17.46
C GLU A 394 -36.74 25.40 18.43
N GLN A 395 -36.43 24.18 17.98
CA GLN A 395 -35.72 23.17 18.77
C GLN A 395 -34.19 23.34 18.72
N THR A 396 -33.66 24.18 17.81
CA THR A 396 -32.23 24.43 17.72
C THR A 396 -31.73 25.22 18.92
N ARG A 397 -30.81 24.65 19.68
CA ARG A 397 -30.20 25.34 20.83
C ARG A 397 -29.06 26.26 20.42
N LEU A 398 -29.19 27.55 20.73
CA LEU A 398 -28.16 28.56 20.49
C LEU A 398 -27.34 28.83 21.76
N ASP A 399 -26.12 28.29 21.81
CA ASP A 399 -25.24 28.42 22.96
C ASP A 399 -24.19 29.53 22.76
N LYS A 400 -24.02 30.37 23.79
CA LYS A 400 -23.12 31.54 23.78
C LYS A 400 -23.48 32.61 22.72
N ARG A 401 -24.76 32.69 22.32
CA ARG A 401 -25.29 33.76 21.44
C ARG A 401 -24.45 33.92 20.15
N PRO A 402 -24.31 32.87 19.32
CA PRO A 402 -23.53 32.95 18.08
C PRO A 402 -24.07 34.04 17.16
N GLN A 403 -23.18 34.77 16.51
CA GLN A 403 -23.45 35.86 15.56
C GLN A 403 -22.84 35.56 14.20
N PRO A 404 -23.29 36.24 13.13
CA PRO A 404 -22.61 36.21 11.84
C PRO A 404 -21.13 36.63 11.98
N GLY A 405 -20.24 35.93 11.30
CA GLY A 405 -18.79 36.06 11.42
C GLY A 405 -18.16 35.22 12.54
N ASP A 406 -18.95 34.68 13.48
CA ASP A 406 -18.40 33.84 14.54
C ASP A 406 -17.94 32.48 14.01
N TYR A 407 -16.83 31.98 14.56
CA TYR A 407 -16.47 30.58 14.45
C TYR A 407 -17.32 29.74 15.41
N VAL A 408 -18.06 28.78 14.88
CA VAL A 408 -19.04 27.99 15.64
C VAL A 408 -18.80 26.48 15.51
N GLN A 409 -19.27 25.74 16.51
CA GLN A 409 -19.54 24.30 16.40
C GLN A 409 -21.03 24.10 16.17
N VAL A 410 -21.35 23.32 15.15
CA VAL A 410 -22.71 22.83 14.88
C VAL A 410 -22.77 21.35 15.18
N ARG A 411 -23.72 20.95 16.02
CA ARG A 411 -24.16 19.55 16.15
C ARG A 411 -25.54 19.44 15.55
N GLY A 412 -25.75 18.44 14.72
CA GLY A 412 -27.00 18.28 13.99
C GLY A 412 -27.18 16.87 13.45
N ARG A 413 -28.19 16.71 12.60
CA ARG A 413 -28.48 15.46 11.90
C ARG A 413 -28.62 15.70 10.41
N LEU A 414 -28.24 14.67 9.66
CA LEU A 414 -28.50 14.61 8.23
C LEU A 414 -29.97 14.32 7.99
N ASN A 415 -30.54 15.08 7.07
CA ASN A 415 -31.88 14.86 6.55
C ASN A 415 -31.83 13.91 5.34
N ALA A 416 -32.99 13.40 4.91
CA ALA A 416 -33.06 12.50 3.75
C ALA A 416 -32.68 13.18 2.42
N ASP A 417 -32.77 14.51 2.36
CA ASP A 417 -32.39 15.35 1.21
C ASP A 417 -30.91 15.78 1.22
N GLY A 418 -30.12 15.33 2.20
CA GLY A 418 -28.71 15.73 2.37
C GLY A 418 -28.51 17.04 3.14
N GLY A 419 -29.60 17.71 3.54
CA GLY A 419 -29.56 18.89 4.40
C GLY A 419 -29.10 18.56 5.82
N VAL A 420 -28.70 19.59 6.57
CA VAL A 420 -28.31 19.46 7.98
C VAL A 420 -29.30 20.23 8.85
N THR A 421 -30.05 19.52 9.68
CA THR A 421 -30.85 20.12 10.75
C THR A 421 -29.98 20.33 11.97
N ALA A 422 -29.82 21.59 12.39
CA ALA A 422 -29.01 21.94 13.56
C ALA A 422 -29.78 21.64 14.86
N GLU A 423 -29.22 20.78 15.70
CA GLU A 423 -29.72 20.55 17.07
C GLU A 423 -29.10 21.56 18.05
N ARG A 424 -27.85 21.98 17.78
CA ARG A 424 -27.11 22.93 18.61
C ARG A 424 -26.08 23.70 17.80
N ILE A 425 -26.06 25.02 17.95
CA ILE A 425 -25.04 25.91 17.42
C ILE A 425 -24.35 26.61 18.59
N ARG A 426 -23.03 26.49 18.70
CA ARG A 426 -22.25 27.04 19.81
C ARG A 426 -21.05 27.83 19.32
N ARG A 427 -20.92 29.10 19.72
CA ARG A 427 -19.70 29.89 19.49
C ARG A 427 -18.49 29.23 20.16
N ARG A 428 -17.40 29.05 19.42
CA ARG A 428 -16.21 28.33 19.89
C ARG A 428 -15.19 29.23 20.56
#